data_AF-A0A2N5I9N8-F1
#
_entry.id   AF-A0A2N5I9N8-F1
#
_cell.length_a   1.000
_cell.length_b   1.000
_cell.length_c   1.000
_cell.angle_alpha   90.00
_cell.angle_beta   90.00
_cell.angle_gamma   90.00
#
_symmetry.space_group_name_H-M   'P 1'
#
loop_
_entity.id
_entity.type
_entity.pdbx_description
1 polymer ?
#
loop_
_entity_poly.entity_id
_entity_poly.type
_entity_poly.pdbx_seq_one_letter_code
_entity_poly.pdbx_strand_id
1 'polypeptide(L)'
;MKKAILLILFWCITIFSVIAQMSDKFIYWLSPNAVSLIDERMTYTFVPMLINFFVLFLLWKIRIQKSVFRFSLIFNVVLFLYFIYYQFGDLGLGKFR
;
A
#
# COMPACT_ATOMS: atom_id res chain seq x y z
N MET A 1 10.97 18.77 -10.79
CA MET A 1 10.48 18.77 -9.39
C MET A 1 9.15 18.01 -9.22
N LYS A 2 8.04 18.41 -9.86
CA LYS A 2 6.71 17.74 -9.70
C LYS A 2 6.74 16.20 -9.90
N LYS A 3 7.44 15.71 -10.93
CA LYS A 3 7.61 14.27 -11.21
C LYS A 3 8.35 13.54 -10.07
N ALA A 4 9.42 14.14 -9.55
CA ALA A 4 10.20 13.56 -8.46
C ALA A 4 9.40 13.54 -7.15
N ILE A 5 8.65 14.60 -6.84
CA ILE A 5 7.78 14.66 -5.66
C ILE A 5 6.74 13.55 -5.69
N LEU A 6 6.07 13.34 -6.83
CA LEU A 6 5.07 12.28 -6.96
C LEU A 6 5.68 10.88 -6.88
N LEU A 7 6.91 10.68 -7.38
CA LEU A 7 7.63 9.42 -7.21
C LEU A 7 8.02 9.17 -5.75
N ILE A 8 8.53 10.18 -5.06
CA ILE A 8 8.86 10.08 -3.63
C ILE A 8 7.60 9.75 -2.84
N LEU A 9 6.50 10.47 -3.10
CA LEU A 9 5.21 10.21 -2.46
C LEU A 9 4.73 8.78 -2.72
N PHE A 10 4.81 8.30 -3.96
CA PHE A 10 4.49 6.92 -4.31
C PHE A 10 5.31 5.92 -3.48
N TRP A 11 6.63 6.09 -3.40
CA TRP A 11 7.48 5.17 -2.64
C TRP A 11 7.23 5.25 -1.13
N CYS A 12 7.03 6.44 -0.56
CA CYS A 12 6.70 6.61 0.86
C CYS A 12 5.39 5.91 1.23
N ILE A 13 4.33 6.11 0.44
CA ILE A 13 3.03 5.45 0.64
C ILE A 13 3.21 3.94 0.54
N THR A 14 3.99 3.49 -0.44
CA THR A 14 4.24 2.06 -0.65
C THR A 14 4.95 1.41 0.54
N ILE A 15 6.02 2.04 1.02
CA ILE A 15 6.78 1.56 2.18
C ILE A 15 5.88 1.52 3.41
N PHE A 16 5.06 2.57 3.61
CA PHE A 16 4.09 2.62 4.70
C PHE A 16 3.11 1.45 4.64
N SER A 17 2.51 1.18 3.46
CA SER A 17 1.61 0.03 3.27
C SER A 17 2.28 -1.29 3.63
N VAL A 18 3.51 -1.52 3.17
CA VAL A 18 4.23 -2.78 3.44
C VAL A 18 4.52 -2.95 4.92
N ILE A 19 4.96 -1.89 5.61
CA ILE A 19 5.23 -1.93 7.06
C ILE A 19 3.93 -2.20 7.83
N ALA A 20 2.86 -1.49 7.49
CA ALA A 20 1.54 -1.69 8.10
C ALA A 20 1.05 -3.13 7.91
N GLN A 21 1.31 -3.75 6.76
CA GLN A 21 0.90 -5.12 6.49
C GLN A 21 1.70 -6.17 7.26
N MET A 22 2.96 -5.88 7.61
CA MET A 22 3.89 -6.86 8.16
C MET A 22 4.13 -6.73 9.68
N SER A 23 3.70 -5.64 10.32
CA SER A 23 4.08 -5.34 11.69
C SER A 23 2.90 -4.91 12.57
N ASP A 24 2.42 -5.82 13.42
CA ASP A 24 1.42 -5.51 14.45
C ASP A 24 1.92 -4.46 15.45
N LYS A 25 3.21 -4.51 15.78
CA LYS A 25 3.83 -3.51 16.66
C LYS A 25 3.75 -2.10 16.06
N PHE A 26 3.87 -1.99 14.75
CA PHE A 26 3.71 -0.72 14.06
C PHE A 26 2.26 -0.24 14.12
N ILE A 27 1.29 -1.15 13.90
CA ILE A 27 -0.14 -0.83 14.01
C ILE A 27 -0.50 -0.38 15.43
N TYR A 28 -0.03 -1.09 16.46
CA TYR A 28 -0.25 -0.70 17.86
C TYR A 28 0.45 0.61 18.24
N TRP A 29 1.61 0.89 17.68
CA TRP A 29 2.27 2.19 17.87
C TRP A 29 1.45 3.33 17.23
N LEU A 30 0.82 3.07 16.08
CA LEU A 30 0.04 4.06 15.34
C LEU A 30 -1.36 4.28 15.94
N SER A 31 -2.03 3.19 16.33
CA SER A 31 -3.36 3.16 16.95
C SER A 31 -3.28 2.32 18.24
N PRO A 32 -2.81 2.90 19.36
CA PRO A 32 -2.68 2.18 20.63
C PRO A 32 -4.03 1.76 21.23
N ASN A 33 -5.12 2.39 20.79
CA ASN A 33 -6.49 2.07 21.20
C ASN A 33 -7.22 1.18 20.18
N ALA A 34 -6.50 0.54 19.25
CA ALA A 34 -7.05 -0.35 18.25
C ALA A 34 -7.94 -1.44 18.88
N VAL A 35 -9.24 -1.38 18.60
CA VAL A 35 -10.22 -2.40 19.07
C VAL A 35 -10.04 -3.70 18.29
N SER A 36 -9.62 -3.61 17.03
CA SER A 36 -9.40 -4.73 16.11
C SER A 36 -8.15 -4.47 15.28
N LEU A 37 -7.09 -5.24 15.53
CA LEU A 37 -5.86 -5.21 14.71
C LEU A 37 -6.13 -5.45 13.23
N ILE A 38 -7.15 -6.26 12.95
CA ILE A 38 -7.51 -6.69 11.60
C ILE A 38 -8.07 -5.52 10.79
N ASP A 39 -9.01 -4.78 11.39
CA ASP A 39 -9.65 -3.64 10.74
C ASP A 39 -8.68 -2.47 10.58
N GLU A 40 -7.80 -2.26 11.57
CA GLU A 40 -6.74 -1.26 11.51
C GLU A 40 -5.71 -1.62 10.43
N ARG A 41 -5.27 -2.88 10.38
CA ARG A 41 -4.34 -3.34 9.35
C ARG A 41 -4.95 -3.18 7.96
N MET A 42 -6.23 -3.53 7.77
CA MET A 42 -6.95 -3.26 6.52
C MET A 42 -6.93 -1.78 6.16
N THR A 43 -7.27 -0.91 7.11
CA THR A 43 -7.33 0.53 6.88
C THR A 43 -5.96 1.09 6.48
N TYR A 44 -4.91 0.74 7.23
CA TYR A 44 -3.54 1.23 7.02
C TYR A 44 -2.80 0.57 5.85
N THR A 45 -3.39 -0.43 5.19
CA THR A 45 -2.85 -1.02 3.96
C THR A 45 -3.67 -0.64 2.74
N PHE A 46 -4.99 -0.86 2.78
CA PHE A 46 -5.92 -0.61 1.68
C PHE A 46 -6.01 0.86 1.29
N VAL A 47 -6.21 1.75 2.26
CA VAL A 47 -6.37 3.19 1.97
C VAL A 47 -5.10 3.76 1.32
N PRO A 48 -3.89 3.51 1.86
CA PRO A 48 -2.67 3.95 1.19
C PRO A 48 -2.47 3.35 -0.21
N MET A 49 -2.85 2.09 -0.45
CA MET A 49 -2.79 1.51 -1.81
C MET A 49 -3.73 2.21 -2.80
N LEU A 50 -4.94 2.58 -2.39
CA LEU A 50 -5.85 3.38 -3.22
C LEU A 50 -5.25 4.75 -3.55
N ILE A 51 -4.64 5.41 -2.56
CA ILE A 51 -3.93 6.67 -2.77
C ILE A 51 -2.78 6.45 -3.76
N ASN A 52 -2.07 5.34 -3.69
CA ASN A 52 -1.00 5.00 -4.62
C ASN A 52 -1.49 4.83 -6.07
N PHE A 53 -2.67 4.22 -6.28
CA PHE A 53 -3.30 4.18 -7.60
C PHE A 53 -3.64 5.59 -8.11
N PHE A 54 -4.10 6.47 -7.23
CA PHE A 54 -4.33 7.87 -7.59
C PHE A 54 -3.02 8.59 -7.94
N VAL A 55 -1.93 8.37 -7.20
CA VAL A 55 -0.60 8.92 -7.51
C VAL A 55 -0.09 8.40 -8.86
N LEU A 56 -0.29 7.11 -9.16
CA LEU A 56 0.03 6.54 -10.48
C LEU A 56 -0.77 7.21 -11.61
N PHE A 57 -2.05 7.47 -11.40
CA PHE A 57 -2.86 8.23 -12.36
C PHE A 57 -2.30 9.63 -12.61
N LEU A 58 -1.85 10.34 -11.56
CA LEU A 58 -1.18 11.64 -11.70
C LEU A 58 0.15 11.53 -12.45
N LEU A 59 0.97 10.51 -12.15
CA LEU A 59 2.23 10.23 -12.84
C LEU A 59 2.03 9.96 -14.34
N TRP A 60 0.95 9.27 -14.69
CA TRP A 60 0.53 9.07 -16.07
C TRP A 60 0.13 10.40 -16.73
N LYS A 61 -0.71 11.20 -16.07
CA LYS A 61 -1.17 12.51 -16.56
C LYS A 61 -0.02 13.48 -16.87
N ILE A 62 1.02 13.50 -16.04
CA ILE A 62 2.20 14.36 -16.24
C ILE A 62 3.26 13.76 -17.19
N ARG A 63 2.95 12.64 -17.85
CA ARG A 63 3.79 11.96 -18.83
C ARG A 63 5.20 11.69 -18.29
N ILE A 64 5.30 10.93 -17.21
CA ILE A 64 6.60 10.42 -16.75
C ILE A 64 7.17 9.41 -17.77
N GLN A 65 8.46 9.14 -17.69
CA GLN A 65 9.13 8.18 -18.59
C GLN A 65 8.43 6.82 -18.54
N LYS A 66 8.18 6.24 -19.72
CA LYS A 66 7.38 5.00 -19.87
C LYS A 66 7.91 3.84 -19.02
N SER A 67 9.23 3.66 -18.94
CA SER A 67 9.87 2.60 -18.15
C SER A 67 9.59 2.77 -16.65
N VAL A 68 9.79 3.98 -16.12
CA VAL A 68 9.53 4.30 -14.71
C VAL A 68 8.05 4.11 -14.37
N PHE A 69 7.15 4.60 -15.22
CA PHE A 69 5.72 4.39 -15.03
C PHE A 69 5.34 2.92 -14.99
N ARG A 70 5.80 2.12 -15.96
CA ARG A 70 5.52 0.67 -16.00
C ARG A 70 6.05 -0.05 -14.77
N PHE A 71 7.26 0.29 -14.33
CA PHE A 71 7.84 -0.27 -13.12
C PHE A 71 6.98 0.03 -11.88
N SER A 72 6.63 1.30 -11.66
CA SER A 72 5.77 1.70 -10.54
C SER A 72 4.39 1.06 -10.61
N LEU A 73 3.79 0.94 -11.80
CA LEU A 73 2.51 0.29 -12.00
C LEU A 73 2.57 -1.21 -11.67
N ILE A 74 3.55 -1.93 -12.22
CA ILE A 74 3.74 -3.36 -11.96
C ILE A 74 3.94 -3.58 -10.46
N PHE A 75 4.81 -2.77 -9.84
CA PHE A 75 5.08 -2.88 -8.41
C PHE A 75 3.83 -2.65 -7.56
N ASN A 76 3.04 -1.62 -7.88
CA ASN A 76 1.78 -1.35 -7.15
C ASN A 76 0.73 -2.44 -7.36
N VAL A 77 0.64 -3.01 -8.57
CA VAL A 77 -0.27 -4.13 -8.85
C VAL A 77 0.16 -5.38 -8.09
N VAL A 78 1.46 -5.71 -8.06
CA VAL A 78 1.98 -6.84 -7.29
C VAL A 78 1.65 -6.68 -5.80
N LEU A 79 1.84 -5.49 -5.24
CA LEU A 79 1.49 -5.21 -3.85
C LEU A 79 -0.01 -5.27 -3.59
N PHE A 80 -0.83 -4.77 -4.51
CA PHE A 80 -2.27 -4.86 -4.40
C PHE A 80 -2.77 -6.31 -4.44
N LEU A 81 -2.21 -7.13 -5.33
CA LEU A 81 -2.48 -8.57 -5.38
C LEU A 81 -1.99 -9.28 -4.11
N TYR A 82 -0.81 -8.89 -3.61
CA TYR A 82 -0.29 -9.40 -2.35
C TYR A 82 -1.19 -9.04 -1.17
N PHE A 83 -1.73 -7.82 -1.12
CA PHE A 83 -2.75 -7.42 -0.16
C PHE A 83 -4.01 -8.29 -0.26
N ILE A 84 -4.56 -8.48 -1.45
CA ILE A 84 -5.75 -9.33 -1.63
C ILE A 84 -5.46 -10.75 -1.14
N TYR A 85 -4.31 -11.31 -1.52
CA TYR A 85 -3.89 -12.63 -1.10
C TYR A 85 -3.66 -12.75 0.41
N TYR A 86 -3.07 -11.72 1.03
CA TYR A 86 -2.89 -11.70 2.47
C TYR A 86 -4.25 -11.60 3.18
N GLN A 87 -5.06 -10.62 2.80
CA GLN A 87 -6.31 -10.26 3.47
C GLN A 87 -7.43 -11.29 3.28
N PHE A 88 -7.52 -11.88 2.08
CA PHE A 88 -8.60 -12.80 1.71
C PHE A 88 -8.12 -14.23 1.40
N GLY A 89 -6.81 -14.45 1.36
CA GLY A 89 -6.22 -15.78 1.19
C GLY A 89 -5.87 -16.43 2.53
N ASP A 90 -5.30 -17.63 2.42
CA ASP A 90 -5.10 -18.56 3.53
C ASP A 90 -4.02 -18.12 4.54
N LEU A 91 -3.28 -17.04 4.24
CA LEU A 91 -2.13 -16.58 5.04
C LEU A 91 -2.43 -15.43 5.99
N GLY A 92 -3.54 -14.72 5.83
CA GLY A 92 -3.72 -13.47 6.57
C GLY A 92 -5.16 -13.11 6.86
N LEU A 93 -6.05 -14.10 7.02
CA LEU A 93 -7.29 -14.05 7.84
C LEU A 93 -8.24 -15.26 7.61
N GLY A 94 -7.95 -16.15 6.66
CA GLY A 94 -8.89 -17.21 6.23
C GLY A 94 -8.82 -18.57 6.92
N LYS A 95 -7.88 -18.81 7.85
CA LYS A 95 -7.82 -20.10 8.56
C LYS A 95 -7.60 -19.92 10.06
N PHE A 96 -8.65 -20.27 10.81
CA PHE A 96 -8.67 -20.56 12.24
C PHE A 96 -8.43 -19.39 13.20
N ARG A 97 -9.50 -18.64 13.49
CA ARG A 97 -10.18 -18.76 14.79
C ARG A 97 -11.63 -18.30 14.71
#